data_AF-A0A5C6F9K5-F1
#
_entry.id   AF-A0A5C6F9K5-F1
#
_cell.length_a   1.000
_cell.length_b   1.000
_cell.length_c   1.000
_cell.angle_alpha   90.00
_cell.angle_beta   90.00
_cell.angle_gamma   90.00
#
_symmetry.space_group_name_H-M   'P 1'
#
loop_
_entity.id
_entity.type
_entity.pdbx_description
1 polymer ?
#
loop_
_entity_poly.entity_id
_entity_poly.type
_entity_poly.pdbx_seq_one_letter_code
_entity_poly.pdbx_strand_id
1 'polypeptide(L)'
;MNSSRYRRERSSAFTLMEVVVGLAIMAGVMVSSLLAFGAHQRARRTAESKLTAVRVADELLSQLSAGRGGVPASDRGLIAGQPGWWWQTEWIGTAAPAGIPVGVIAFRILEVSPDGSPRTLARVDIVKGTK
;
A
#
# COMPACT_ATOMS: atom_id res chain seq x y z
N MET A 1 24.72 -33.35 72.10
CA MET A 1 23.44 -33.59 71.38
C MET A 1 23.46 -32.76 70.10
N ASN A 2 23.17 -33.42 68.97
CA ASN A 2 23.41 -32.97 67.60
C ASN A 2 22.74 -31.65 67.21
N SER A 3 23.50 -30.73 66.62
CA SER A 3 22.98 -29.64 65.78
C SER A 3 23.38 -29.91 64.32
N SER A 4 22.51 -30.66 63.64
CA SER A 4 22.61 -31.01 62.23
C SER A 4 22.47 -29.74 61.38
N ARG A 5 23.60 -29.27 60.84
CA ARG A 5 23.65 -28.20 59.85
C ARG A 5 23.12 -28.72 58.51
N TYR A 6 21.85 -28.46 58.22
CA TYR A 6 21.32 -28.55 56.87
C TYR A 6 21.87 -27.40 56.03
N ARG A 7 23.03 -27.63 55.40
CA ARG A 7 23.55 -26.74 54.35
C ARG A 7 22.69 -26.95 53.10
N ARG A 8 21.77 -26.01 52.84
CA ARG A 8 21.06 -25.93 51.55
C ARG A 8 22.05 -25.51 50.48
N GLU A 9 22.55 -26.46 49.71
CA GLU A 9 23.06 -26.22 48.37
C GLU A 9 21.86 -26.08 47.43
N ARG A 10 21.51 -24.85 47.07
CA ARG A 10 20.52 -24.57 46.02
C ARG A 10 20.78 -23.17 45.44
N SER A 11 21.71 -23.06 44.50
CA SER A 11 21.87 -21.84 43.71
C SER A 11 22.38 -22.03 42.27
N SER A 12 22.79 -23.22 41.84
CA SER A 12 23.29 -23.40 40.46
C SER A 12 22.21 -23.60 39.40
N ALA A 13 21.00 -24.04 39.76
CA ALA A 13 19.90 -24.23 38.81
C ALA A 13 19.24 -22.91 38.36
N PHE A 14 19.47 -21.80 39.10
CA PHE A 14 18.88 -20.50 38.80
C PHE A 14 19.55 -19.80 37.61
N THR A 15 20.87 -19.97 37.43
CA THR A 15 21.65 -19.24 36.41
C THR A 15 21.46 -19.79 35.00
N LEU A 16 21.35 -21.12 34.81
CA LEU A 16 21.11 -21.70 33.48
C LEU A 16 19.71 -21.34 32.96
N MET A 17 18.69 -21.44 33.80
CA MET A 17 17.32 -21.07 33.43
C MET A 17 17.21 -19.58 33.11
N GLU A 18 17.89 -18.72 33.88
CA GLU A 18 17.92 -17.28 33.62
C GLU A 18 18.53 -16.94 32.26
N VAL A 19 19.66 -17.56 31.89
CA VAL A 19 20.29 -17.36 30.57
C VAL A 19 19.37 -17.85 29.44
N VAL A 20 18.74 -19.01 29.60
CA VAL A 20 17.80 -19.55 28.59
C VAL A 20 16.59 -18.63 28.42
N VAL A 21 16.02 -18.12 29.52
CA VAL A 21 14.91 -17.16 29.47
C VAL A 21 15.36 -15.86 28.80
N GLY A 22 16.54 -15.34 29.13
CA GLY A 22 17.10 -14.15 28.49
C GLY A 22 17.29 -14.33 26.99
N LEU A 23 17.85 -15.46 26.55
CA LEU A 23 18.00 -15.80 25.13
C LEU A 23 16.64 -15.94 24.43
N ALA A 24 15.67 -16.60 25.06
CA ALA A 24 14.33 -16.74 24.51
C ALA A 24 13.63 -15.39 24.33
N ILE A 25 13.76 -14.48 25.30
CA ILE A 25 13.22 -13.13 25.22
C ILE A 25 13.90 -12.34 24.11
N MET A 26 15.24 -12.35 24.03
CA MET A 26 15.97 -11.64 22.96
C MET A 26 15.59 -12.15 21.57
N ALA A 27 15.51 -13.48 21.39
CA ALA A 27 15.08 -14.08 20.15
C ALA A 27 13.65 -13.64 19.77
N GLY A 28 12.73 -13.65 20.74
CA GLY A 28 11.36 -13.19 20.54
C GLY A 28 11.27 -11.71 20.12
N VAL A 29 12.04 -10.83 20.77
CA VAL A 29 12.13 -9.41 20.40
C VAL A 29 12.66 -9.26 18.98
N MET A 30 13.74 -9.95 18.64
CA MET A 30 14.36 -9.86 17.31
C MET A 30 13.41 -10.29 16.19
N VAL A 31 12.70 -11.41 16.36
CA VAL A 31 11.69 -11.88 15.40
C VAL A 31 10.56 -10.87 15.27
N SER A 32 10.07 -10.32 16.38
CA SER A 32 8.99 -9.33 16.38
C SER A 32 9.41 -8.05 15.64
N SER A 33 10.63 -7.57 15.87
CA SER A 33 11.17 -6.40 15.17
C SER A 33 11.31 -6.63 13.66
N LEU A 34 11.78 -7.81 13.24
CA LEU A 34 11.90 -8.16 11.81
C LEU A 34 10.53 -8.20 11.12
N LEU A 35 9.51 -8.79 11.76
CA LEU A 35 8.16 -8.83 11.22
C LEU A 35 7.56 -7.42 11.10
N ALA A 36 7.70 -6.60 12.14
CA ALA A 36 7.26 -5.21 12.13
C ALA A 36 7.95 -4.41 11.02
N PHE A 37 9.27 -4.57 10.86
CA PHE A 37 10.04 -3.92 9.81
C PHE A 37 9.58 -4.36 8.41
N GLY A 38 9.38 -5.66 8.19
CA GLY A 38 8.88 -6.19 6.93
C GLY A 38 7.51 -5.64 6.56
N ALA A 39 6.59 -5.56 7.53
CA ALA A 39 5.28 -4.96 7.34
C ALA A 39 5.37 -3.47 7.00
N HIS A 40 6.20 -2.72 7.73
CA HIS A 40 6.43 -1.30 7.49
C HIS A 40 7.01 -1.03 6.10
N GLN A 41 7.98 -1.82 5.65
CA GLN A 41 8.58 -1.67 4.33
C GLN A 41 7.58 -1.91 3.19
N ARG A 42 6.66 -2.86 3.34
CA ARG A 42 5.57 -3.09 2.37
C ARG A 42 4.59 -1.92 2.33
N ALA A 43 4.27 -1.35 3.50
CA ALA A 43 3.41 -0.18 3.59
C ALA A 43 4.04 1.03 2.88
N ARG A 44 5.35 1.27 3.09
CA ARG A 44 6.10 2.34 2.41
C ARG A 44 6.09 2.19 0.89
N ARG A 45 6.42 1.01 0.36
CA ARG A 45 6.39 0.75 -1.08
C ARG A 45 5.01 1.00 -1.69
N THR A 46 3.95 0.61 -0.99
CA THR A 46 2.58 0.84 -1.43
C THR A 46 2.24 2.34 -1.46
N ALA A 47 2.65 3.09 -0.44
CA ALA A 47 2.46 4.53 -0.40
C ALA A 47 3.25 5.24 -1.51
N GLU A 48 4.50 4.87 -1.73
CA GLU A 48 5.36 5.41 -2.80
C GLU A 48 4.76 5.13 -4.19
N SER A 49 4.22 3.93 -4.41
CA SER A 49 3.56 3.57 -5.67
C SER A 49 2.30 4.42 -5.90
N LYS A 50 1.48 4.62 -4.86
CA LYS A 50 0.29 5.49 -4.95
C LYS A 50 0.65 6.94 -5.23
N LEU A 51 1.66 7.49 -4.53
CA LEU A 51 2.12 8.86 -4.77
C LEU A 51 2.64 9.04 -6.20
N THR A 52 3.39 8.07 -6.70
CA THR A 52 3.88 8.07 -8.08
C THR A 52 2.72 7.99 -9.08
N ALA A 53 1.73 7.12 -8.82
CA ALA A 53 0.53 7.03 -9.64
C ALA A 53 -0.26 8.35 -9.66
N VAL A 54 -0.43 9.03 -8.53
CA VAL A 54 -1.11 10.35 -8.53
C VAL A 54 -0.38 11.35 -9.41
N ARG A 55 0.95 11.45 -9.31
CA ARG A 55 1.74 12.35 -10.16
C ARG A 55 1.60 12.04 -11.65
N VAL A 56 1.66 10.75 -12.00
CA VAL A 56 1.46 10.29 -13.38
C VAL A 56 0.03 10.56 -13.85
N ALA A 57 -0.96 10.41 -12.97
CA ALA A 57 -2.35 10.70 -13.28
C ALA A 57 -2.55 12.18 -13.59
N ASP A 58 -1.97 13.07 -12.78
CA ASP A 58 -2.03 14.52 -13.00
C ASP A 58 -1.39 14.91 -14.34
N GLU A 59 -0.22 14.34 -14.66
CA GLU A 59 0.47 14.58 -15.92
C GLU A 59 -0.35 14.09 -17.13
N LEU A 60 -0.82 12.85 -17.10
CA LEU A 60 -1.64 12.27 -18.17
C LEU A 60 -2.95 13.03 -18.33
N LEU A 61 -3.61 13.38 -17.24
CA LEU A 61 -4.86 14.12 -17.27
C LEU A 61 -4.66 15.51 -17.87
N SER A 62 -3.56 16.19 -17.54
CA SER A 62 -3.17 17.46 -18.15
C SER A 62 -2.97 17.32 -19.67
N GLN A 63 -2.22 16.30 -20.11
CA GLN A 63 -1.99 16.02 -21.53
C GLN A 63 -3.29 15.70 -22.29
N LEU A 64 -4.14 14.84 -21.73
CA LEU A 64 -5.42 14.45 -22.32
C LEU A 64 -6.39 15.64 -22.39
N SER A 65 -6.42 16.48 -21.35
CA SER A 65 -7.27 17.66 -21.30
C SER A 65 -6.81 18.75 -22.28
N ALA A 66 -5.52 18.84 -22.58
CA ALA A 66 -4.97 19.75 -23.59
C ALA A 66 -5.27 19.31 -25.04
N GLY A 67 -5.66 18.05 -25.26
CA GLY A 67 -6.03 17.54 -26.57
C GLY A 67 -7.35 18.12 -27.09
N ARG A 68 -7.50 18.24 -28.42
CA ARG A 68 -8.71 18.80 -29.08
C ARG A 68 -10.04 18.12 -28.69
N GLY A 69 -10.02 16.89 -28.19
CA GLY A 69 -11.21 16.14 -27.76
C GLY A 69 -11.48 16.15 -26.25
N GLY A 70 -10.58 16.75 -25.46
CA GLY A 70 -10.53 16.59 -24.01
C GLY A 70 -10.34 15.12 -23.60
N VAL A 71 -10.66 14.82 -22.34
CA VAL A 71 -10.54 13.45 -21.82
C VAL A 71 -11.52 12.51 -22.54
N PRO A 72 -11.04 11.37 -23.09
CA PRO A 72 -11.89 10.39 -23.76
C PRO A 72 -12.78 9.65 -22.76
N ALA A 73 -14.01 9.31 -23.16
CA ALA A 73 -15.00 8.67 -22.29
C ALA A 73 -14.69 7.20 -21.99
N SER A 74 -14.09 6.48 -22.95
CA SER A 74 -13.62 5.11 -22.76
C SER A 74 -12.37 4.90 -23.59
N ASP A 75 -11.24 4.83 -22.92
CA ASP A 75 -9.94 4.58 -23.54
C ASP A 75 -8.98 3.95 -22.52
N ARG A 76 -7.88 3.39 -22.99
CA ARG A 76 -6.82 2.82 -22.14
C ARG A 76 -5.47 2.92 -22.82
N GLY A 77 -4.41 2.99 -22.03
CA GLY A 77 -3.06 3.00 -22.57
C GLY A 77 -2.00 2.63 -21.54
N LEU A 78 -0.83 2.25 -22.05
CA LEU A 78 0.32 1.93 -21.21
C LEU A 78 0.96 3.21 -20.66
N ILE A 79 1.61 3.09 -19.50
CA ILE A 79 2.36 4.19 -18.89
C ILE A 79 3.85 3.98 -19.16
N ALA A 80 4.47 4.93 -19.87
CA ALA A 80 5.90 4.87 -20.16
C ALA A 80 6.73 4.91 -18.87
N GLY A 81 7.75 4.05 -18.78
CA GLY A 81 8.63 3.99 -17.60
C GLY A 81 8.06 3.25 -16.38
N GLN A 82 6.81 2.77 -16.42
CA GLN A 82 6.19 1.99 -15.35
C GLN A 82 5.69 0.64 -15.88
N PRO A 83 6.53 -0.41 -15.89
CA PRO A 83 6.14 -1.74 -16.37
C PRO A 83 4.95 -2.29 -15.57
N GLY A 84 3.97 -2.85 -16.28
CA GLY A 84 2.76 -3.40 -15.65
C GLY A 84 1.73 -2.36 -15.22
N TRP A 85 1.97 -1.07 -15.49
CA TRP A 85 0.99 -0.01 -15.24
C TRP A 85 0.29 0.41 -16.53
N TRP A 86 -1.00 0.67 -16.42
CA TRP A 86 -1.79 1.29 -17.48
C TRP A 86 -2.79 2.29 -16.90
N TRP A 87 -3.20 3.22 -17.74
CA TRP A 87 -4.30 4.11 -17.47
C TRP A 87 -5.56 3.65 -18.20
N GLN A 88 -6.71 4.03 -17.67
CA GLN A 88 -8.02 3.75 -18.27
C GLN A 88 -8.98 4.89 -17.95
N THR A 89 -9.82 5.24 -18.92
CA THR A 89 -11.02 6.06 -18.71
C THR A 89 -12.28 5.23 -18.89
N GLU A 90 -13.32 5.57 -18.13
CA GLU A 90 -14.62 4.92 -18.19
C GLU A 90 -15.72 5.94 -17.87
N TRP A 91 -16.78 5.98 -18.67
CA TRP A 91 -17.97 6.74 -18.35
C TRP A 91 -18.72 6.08 -17.19
N ILE A 92 -18.83 6.78 -16.06
CA ILE A 92 -19.49 6.24 -14.86
C ILE A 92 -20.91 6.75 -14.65
N GLY A 93 -21.35 7.71 -15.46
CA GLY A 93 -22.73 8.19 -15.46
C GLY A 93 -22.85 9.68 -15.67
N THR A 94 -24.01 10.21 -15.29
CA THR A 94 -24.32 11.64 -15.31
C THR A 94 -24.59 12.16 -13.90
N ALA A 95 -24.10 13.35 -13.59
CA ALA A 95 -24.46 14.10 -12.40
C ALA A 95 -25.23 15.37 -12.80
N ALA A 96 -25.90 16.01 -11.85
CA ALA A 96 -26.60 17.28 -12.07
C ALA A 96 -26.28 18.31 -10.97
N PRO A 97 -25.02 18.72 -10.81
CA PRO A 97 -24.68 19.77 -9.85
C PRO A 97 -25.41 21.07 -10.22
N ALA A 98 -26.15 21.63 -9.26
CA ALA A 98 -27.02 22.78 -9.46
C ALA A 98 -28.06 22.63 -10.60
N GLY A 99 -28.49 21.39 -10.89
CA GLY A 99 -29.50 21.10 -11.91
C GLY A 99 -28.99 21.08 -13.35
N ILE A 100 -27.68 21.27 -13.57
CA ILE A 100 -27.08 21.23 -14.91
C ILE A 100 -26.56 19.82 -15.19
N PRO A 101 -27.09 19.10 -16.20
CA PRO A 101 -26.62 17.76 -16.50
C PRO A 101 -25.16 17.79 -16.97
N VAL A 102 -24.33 16.95 -16.37
CA VAL A 102 -22.93 16.76 -16.71
C VAL A 102 -22.60 15.27 -16.75
N GLY A 103 -21.70 14.90 -17.65
CA GLY A 103 -21.10 13.59 -17.71
C GLY A 103 -20.00 13.42 -16.67
N VAL A 104 -19.84 12.23 -16.14
CA VAL A 104 -18.75 11.88 -15.22
C VAL A 104 -17.94 10.74 -15.82
N ILE A 105 -16.64 10.98 -15.97
CA ILE A 105 -15.66 10.02 -16.49
C ILE A 105 -14.70 9.68 -15.35
N ALA A 106 -14.59 8.40 -14.99
CA ALA A 106 -13.55 7.92 -14.09
C ALA A 106 -12.26 7.70 -14.87
N PHE A 107 -11.20 8.38 -14.49
CA PHE A 107 -9.83 8.10 -14.90
C PHE A 107 -9.14 7.27 -13.81
N ARG A 108 -8.49 6.17 -14.18
CA ARG A 108 -7.81 5.26 -13.24
C ARG A 108 -6.42 4.93 -13.72
N ILE A 109 -5.50 4.81 -12.76
CA ILE A 109 -4.21 4.13 -12.96
C ILE A 109 -4.27 2.79 -12.26
N LEU A 110 -3.92 1.76 -13.02
CA LEU A 110 -3.99 0.37 -12.65
C LEU A 110 -2.60 -0.25 -12.75
N GLU A 111 -2.30 -1.17 -11.84
CA GLU A 111 -1.07 -1.97 -11.83
C GLU A 111 -1.44 -3.45 -11.81
N VAL A 112 -0.77 -4.26 -12.63
CA VAL A 112 -0.83 -5.73 -12.51
C VAL A 112 -0.01 -6.14 -11.30
N SER A 113 -0.71 -6.60 -10.27
CA SER A 113 -0.06 -7.22 -9.13
C SER A 113 0.50 -8.60 -9.53
N PRO A 114 1.52 -9.17 -8.85
CA PRO A 114 2.15 -10.44 -9.24
C PRO A 114 1.20 -11.64 -9.35
N ASP A 115 0.04 -11.57 -8.69
CA ASP A 115 -1.07 -12.51 -8.75
C ASP A 115 -1.96 -12.34 -10.00
N GLY A 116 -1.62 -11.41 -10.89
CA GLY A 116 -2.36 -11.09 -12.12
C GLY A 116 -3.60 -10.23 -11.90
N SER A 117 -3.94 -9.89 -10.65
CA SER A 117 -5.09 -9.06 -10.34
C SER A 117 -4.79 -7.58 -10.60
N PRO A 118 -5.71 -6.84 -11.27
CA PRO A 118 -5.53 -5.42 -11.49
C PRO A 118 -5.80 -4.65 -10.18
N ARG A 119 -4.80 -3.91 -9.72
CA ARG A 119 -4.89 -3.07 -8.53
C ARG A 119 -5.02 -1.61 -8.94
N THR A 120 -6.05 -0.92 -8.45
CA THR A 120 -6.17 0.54 -8.67
C THR A 120 -5.21 1.29 -7.76
N LEU A 121 -4.29 2.06 -8.34
CA LEU A 121 -3.34 2.90 -7.63
C LEU A 121 -3.84 4.32 -7.42
N ALA A 122 -4.51 4.89 -8.43
CA ALA A 122 -5.12 6.20 -8.38
C ALA A 122 -6.45 6.20 -9.16
N ARG A 123 -7.42 7.00 -8.70
CA ARG A 123 -8.68 7.24 -9.39
C ARG A 123 -9.05 8.71 -9.25
N VAL A 124 -9.43 9.32 -10.37
CA VAL A 124 -9.89 10.70 -10.46
C VAL A 124 -11.19 10.71 -11.23
N ASP A 125 -12.24 11.31 -10.67
CA ASP A 125 -13.52 11.45 -11.36
C ASP A 125 -13.58 12.85 -12.00
N ILE A 126 -13.79 12.89 -13.31
CA ILE A 126 -13.70 14.09 -14.14
C ILE A 126 -15.09 14.43 -14.63
N VAL A 127 -15.46 15.70 -14.50
CA VAL A 127 -16.75 16.20 -14.95
C VAL A 127 -16.60 16.79 -16.36
N LYS A 128 -17.45 16.34 -17.28
CA LYS A 128 -17.50 16.81 -18.67
C LYS A 128 -18.89 17.35 -18.96
N GLY A 129 -18.98 18.56 -19.53
CA GLY A 129 -20.26 19.08 -19.99
C GLY A 129 -20.86 18.19 -21.08
N THR A 130 -22.13 17.81 -20.96
CA THR A 130 -22.86 17.14 -22.03
C THR A 130 -23.10 18.15 -23.14
N LYS A 131 -22.52 17.93 -24.33
CA LYS A 131 -22.90 18.68 -25.54
C LYS A 131 -24.28 18.25 -26.01
#